data_AF-A0A7M5UZW0-F1
#
_entry.id   AF-A0A7M5UZW0-F1
#
_cell.length_a   1.000
_cell.length_b   1.000
_cell.length_c   1.000
_cell.angle_alpha   90.00
_cell.angle_beta   90.00
_cell.angle_gamma   90.00
#
_symmetry.space_group_name_H-M   'P 1'
#
loop_
_entity.id
_entity.type
_entity.pdbx_description
1 polymer ?
#
loop_
_entity_poly.entity_id
_entity_poly.type
_entity_poly.pdbx_seq_one_letter_code
_entity_poly.pdbx_strand_id
1 'polypeptide(L)'
;MGSWLSFEKDHESVENVKKYCESVVFVRFYGQTNSMKSNEMDHEEVDAGGKVKSKLGIILHELDREIKKAPTISEFEITEPMKEMLKKLAAIRVCIEDCETEEDCFKRLLEDAEQFVKIYRQRGQISESCDDDHDFYWGTRQQMLFGKVIVDWLPDHIENQSRPMDPIFGVLFNPTGGLVGPGDLQWMHNALYDDLGPFAYHSAVHDAFGYLKTNHNSGPGYCYLNKGIFGDWSPFGGQLSGLRYWKQVLAVAKPDEAKLERFVLR
;
A
#
# COMPACT_ATOMS: atom_id res chain seq x y z
N MET A 1 24.53 35.25 -9.45
CA MET A 1 23.09 35.45 -9.75
C MET A 1 22.67 34.34 -10.71
N GLY A 2 22.31 33.19 -10.14
CA GLY A 2 21.84 32.02 -10.88
C GLY A 2 20.32 32.03 -10.91
N SER A 3 19.78 31.97 -12.12
CA SER A 3 18.37 32.07 -12.48
C SER A 3 17.50 31.06 -11.72
N TRP A 4 16.53 31.58 -10.97
CA TRP A 4 15.37 30.86 -10.46
C TRP A 4 14.47 30.52 -11.65
N LEU A 5 14.75 29.42 -12.35
CA LEU A 5 13.89 28.89 -13.40
C LEU A 5 12.95 27.84 -12.82
N SER A 6 11.69 28.27 -12.72
CA SER A 6 10.44 27.49 -12.77
C SER A 6 10.31 26.27 -11.84
N PHE A 7 9.88 26.53 -10.60
CA PHE A 7 9.03 25.61 -9.84
C PHE A 7 7.60 25.63 -10.44
N GLU A 8 7.41 25.03 -11.60
CA GLU A 8 6.10 24.54 -12.06
C GLU A 8 6.18 23.01 -12.02
N LYS A 9 6.13 22.43 -10.81
CA LYS A 9 5.91 20.99 -10.66
C LYS A 9 4.40 20.77 -10.61
N ASP A 10 3.88 20.33 -11.75
CA ASP A 10 2.63 19.59 -11.97
C ASP A 10 1.64 19.60 -10.80
N HIS A 11 0.73 20.58 -10.83
CA HIS A 11 -0.57 20.36 -10.18
C HIS A 11 -1.30 19.29 -10.98
N GLU A 12 -1.09 18.03 -10.62
CA GLU A 12 -1.94 16.97 -11.13
C GLU A 12 -3.39 17.35 -10.88
N SER A 13 -4.18 17.36 -11.95
CA SER A 13 -5.52 17.93 -11.84
C SER A 13 -6.31 17.13 -10.81
N VAL A 14 -7.06 17.82 -9.95
CA VAL A 14 -7.95 17.19 -8.96
C VAL A 14 -8.88 16.15 -9.62
N GLU A 15 -9.17 16.32 -10.92
CA GLU A 15 -9.94 15.37 -11.70
C GLU A 15 -9.22 14.04 -11.97
N ASN A 16 -7.91 14.06 -12.22
CA ASN A 16 -7.10 12.83 -12.35
C ASN A 16 -7.05 12.08 -11.02
N VAL A 17 -6.84 12.80 -9.92
CA VAL A 17 -6.86 12.22 -8.57
C VAL A 17 -8.20 11.54 -8.29
N LYS A 18 -9.33 12.17 -8.63
CA LYS A 18 -10.65 11.57 -8.45
C LYS A 18 -10.84 10.32 -9.29
N LYS A 19 -10.49 10.37 -10.58
CA LYS A 19 -10.57 9.19 -11.48
C LYS A 19 -9.74 8.03 -10.95
N TYR A 20 -8.55 8.33 -10.42
CA TYR A 20 -7.71 7.34 -9.76
C TYR A 20 -8.41 6.76 -8.52
N CYS A 21 -8.91 7.62 -7.61
CA CYS A 21 -9.65 7.18 -6.42
C CYS A 21 -10.85 6.29 -6.77
N GLU A 22 -11.62 6.63 -7.82
CA GLU A 22 -12.73 5.80 -8.30
C GLU A 22 -12.25 4.46 -8.88
N SER A 23 -11.07 4.43 -9.49
CA SER A 23 -10.48 3.20 -10.06
C SER A 23 -10.08 2.18 -9.01
N VAL A 24 -9.76 2.62 -7.78
CA VAL A 24 -9.34 1.74 -6.68
C VAL A 24 -10.50 1.28 -5.78
N VAL A 25 -11.73 1.74 -6.06
CA VAL A 25 -12.94 1.26 -5.39
C VAL A 25 -13.15 -0.23 -5.70
N PHE A 26 -13.41 -1.03 -4.66
CA PHE A 26 -13.60 -2.48 -4.71
C PHE A 26 -12.43 -3.30 -5.25
N VAL A 27 -11.24 -2.70 -5.41
CA VAL A 27 -10.01 -3.46 -5.64
C VAL A 27 -9.79 -4.43 -4.48
N ARG A 28 -9.51 -5.69 -4.84
CA ARG A 28 -9.07 -6.74 -3.90
C ARG A 28 -7.61 -7.07 -4.14
N PHE A 29 -6.92 -7.42 -3.06
CA PHE A 29 -5.53 -7.85 -3.06
C PHE A 29 -5.46 -9.32 -2.70
N TYR A 30 -4.58 -10.05 -3.37
CA TYR A 30 -4.51 -11.49 -3.16
C TYR A 30 -3.89 -11.83 -1.80
N GLY A 31 -4.51 -12.76 -1.08
CA GLY A 31 -4.10 -13.12 0.28
C GLY A 31 -4.44 -12.08 1.35
N GLN A 32 -5.17 -11.01 1.00
CA GLN A 32 -5.60 -10.01 1.98
C GLN A 32 -6.52 -10.61 3.04
N THR A 33 -6.53 -10.01 4.22
CA THR A 33 -7.53 -10.31 5.26
C THR A 33 -8.72 -9.37 5.13
N ASN A 34 -9.92 -9.94 5.25
CA ASN A 34 -11.20 -9.24 5.02
C ASN A 34 -11.63 -8.32 6.15
N SER A 35 -11.05 -8.48 7.35
CA SER A 35 -11.29 -7.58 8.48
C SER A 35 -10.32 -7.84 9.62
N MET A 36 -10.22 -6.88 10.54
CA MET A 36 -9.51 -7.04 11.83
C MET A 36 -10.15 -8.08 12.76
N LYS A 37 -11.41 -8.46 12.50
CA LYS A 37 -12.21 -9.35 13.36
C LYS A 37 -12.29 -10.78 12.83
N SER A 38 -12.02 -10.97 11.55
CA SER A 38 -11.98 -12.27 10.91
C SER A 38 -10.52 -12.65 10.68
N ASN A 39 -10.05 -13.66 11.42
CA ASN A 39 -8.83 -14.37 11.06
C ASN A 39 -8.92 -15.07 9.68
N GLU A 40 -10.07 -14.97 9.02
CA GLU A 40 -10.41 -15.54 7.73
C GLU A 40 -9.76 -14.72 6.61
N MET A 41 -8.90 -15.39 5.83
CA MET A 41 -8.39 -14.88 4.57
C MET A 41 -9.48 -14.97 3.50
N ASP A 42 -9.35 -14.18 2.44
CA ASP A 42 -10.19 -14.34 1.24
C ASP A 42 -10.14 -15.76 0.66
N HIS A 43 -9.03 -16.48 0.91
CA HIS A 43 -8.86 -17.90 0.59
C HIS A 43 -8.07 -18.59 1.73
N GLU A 44 -8.72 -19.44 2.51
CA GLU A 44 -8.00 -20.39 3.37
C GLU A 44 -7.50 -21.55 2.50
N GLU A 45 -6.26 -21.46 2.02
CA GLU A 45 -5.59 -22.63 1.48
C GLU A 45 -4.85 -23.37 2.59
N VAL A 46 -5.31 -24.59 2.80
CA VAL A 46 -4.69 -25.57 3.67
C VAL A 46 -3.80 -26.45 2.78
N ASP A 47 -2.52 -26.60 3.11
CA ASP A 47 -1.66 -27.52 2.39
C ASP A 47 -2.15 -28.98 2.51
N ALA A 48 -1.57 -29.88 1.71
CA ALA A 48 -1.93 -31.30 1.72
C ALA A 48 -1.74 -32.00 3.10
N GLY A 49 -1.08 -31.33 4.06
CA GLY A 49 -0.85 -31.77 5.43
C GLY A 49 -1.76 -31.10 6.47
N GLY A 50 -2.76 -30.29 6.07
CA GLY A 50 -3.65 -29.64 7.02
C GLY A 50 -3.12 -28.31 7.58
N LYS A 51 -2.01 -27.78 7.05
CA LYS A 51 -1.38 -26.55 7.55
C LYS A 51 -1.81 -25.34 6.71
N VAL A 52 -2.28 -24.29 7.38
CA VAL A 52 -2.64 -23.02 6.74
C VAL A 52 -1.42 -22.46 6.00
N LYS A 53 -1.53 -22.22 4.69
CA LYS A 53 -0.51 -21.46 3.92
C LYS A 53 -0.28 -20.14 4.65
N SER A 54 0.99 -19.78 4.88
CA SER A 54 1.36 -18.58 5.64
C SER A 54 0.54 -17.37 5.19
N LYS A 55 -0.17 -16.74 6.12
CA LYS A 55 -1.02 -15.57 5.82
C LYS A 55 -0.16 -14.44 5.27
N LEU A 56 -0.67 -13.67 4.30
CA LEU A 56 0.04 -12.51 3.73
C LEU A 56 0.61 -11.62 4.84
N GLY A 57 -0.18 -11.33 5.87
CA GLY A 57 0.25 -10.52 7.00
C GLY A 57 1.48 -11.06 7.73
N ILE A 58 1.60 -12.39 7.91
CA ILE A 58 2.76 -13.02 8.54
C ILE A 58 4.01 -12.78 7.68
N ILE A 59 3.89 -12.96 6.36
CA ILE A 59 5.03 -12.79 5.45
C ILE A 59 5.45 -11.31 5.39
N LEU A 60 4.50 -10.37 5.37
CA LEU A 60 4.79 -8.94 5.38
C LEU A 60 5.48 -8.50 6.68
N HIS A 61 5.00 -8.99 7.82
CA HIS A 61 5.62 -8.74 9.12
C HIS A 61 7.05 -9.31 9.18
N GLU A 62 7.28 -10.54 8.69
CA GLU A 62 8.62 -11.12 8.61
C GLU A 62 9.54 -10.32 7.64
N LEU A 63 9.04 -9.88 6.49
CA LEU A 63 9.79 -9.03 5.55
C LEU A 63 10.23 -7.71 6.20
N ASP A 64 9.31 -7.01 6.88
CA ASP A 64 9.62 -5.78 7.58
C ASP A 64 10.66 -5.98 8.69
N ARG A 65 10.55 -7.08 9.45
CA ARG A 65 11.57 -7.46 10.45
C ARG A 65 12.94 -7.71 9.82
N GLU A 66 13.02 -8.39 8.68
CA GLU A 66 14.30 -8.59 7.99
C GLU A 66 14.89 -7.27 7.49
N ILE A 67 14.07 -6.36 6.93
CA ILE A 67 14.52 -5.03 6.49
C ILE A 67 15.19 -4.27 7.65
N LYS A 68 14.60 -4.34 8.84
CA LYS A 68 15.09 -3.64 10.05
C LYS A 68 16.31 -4.28 10.69
N LYS A 69 16.73 -5.47 10.28
CA LYS A 69 18.01 -6.06 10.75
C LYS A 69 19.23 -5.38 10.14
N ALA A 70 19.06 -4.66 9.02
CA ALA A 70 20.15 -3.91 8.42
C ALA A 70 20.70 -2.88 9.42
N PRO A 71 22.03 -2.83 9.69
CA PRO A 71 22.60 -1.89 10.65
C PRO A 71 22.39 -0.43 10.25
N THR A 72 22.43 -0.17 8.94
CA THR A 72 22.14 1.13 8.34
C THR A 72 21.30 0.96 7.08
N ILE A 73 20.57 2.01 6.71
CA ILE A 73 19.78 1.97 5.47
C ILE A 73 20.65 1.83 4.22
N SER A 74 21.84 2.43 4.21
CA SER A 74 22.80 2.32 3.10
C SER A 74 23.29 0.89 2.88
N GLU A 75 23.30 0.07 3.93
CA GLU A 75 23.75 -1.33 3.89
C GLU A 75 22.59 -2.30 3.64
N PHE A 76 21.33 -1.85 3.69
CA PHE A 76 20.18 -2.73 3.49
C PHE A 76 20.16 -3.35 2.10
N GLU A 77 20.19 -4.67 2.00
CA GLU A 77 20.18 -5.43 0.75
C GLU A 77 19.19 -6.60 0.81
N ILE A 78 18.88 -7.20 -0.36
CA ILE A 78 18.02 -8.37 -0.42
C ILE A 78 18.77 -9.58 0.11
N THR A 79 18.32 -10.09 1.26
CA THR A 79 18.92 -11.26 1.91
C THR A 79 18.30 -12.57 1.40
N GLU A 80 18.97 -13.70 1.62
CA GLU A 80 18.39 -15.02 1.32
C GLU A 80 17.06 -15.29 2.07
N PRO A 81 16.91 -14.96 3.37
CA PRO A 81 15.62 -15.01 4.04
C PRO A 81 14.51 -14.22 3.32
N MET A 82 14.82 -13.02 2.80
CA MET A 82 13.86 -12.25 2.02
C MET A 82 13.47 -12.96 0.73
N LYS A 83 14.42 -13.53 -0.01
CA LYS A 83 14.13 -14.29 -1.23
C LYS A 83 13.21 -15.48 -0.95
N GLU A 84 13.42 -16.20 0.15
CA GLU A 84 12.53 -17.29 0.55
C GLU A 84 11.11 -16.81 0.88
N MET A 85 10.97 -15.64 1.49
CA MET A 85 9.65 -15.01 1.70
C MET A 85 8.97 -14.58 0.39
N LEU A 86 9.74 -14.03 -0.56
CA LEU A 86 9.23 -13.69 -1.89
C LEU A 86 8.78 -14.94 -2.67
N LYS A 87 9.46 -16.08 -2.53
CA LYS A 87 8.99 -17.37 -3.09
C LYS A 87 7.67 -17.80 -2.47
N LYS A 88 7.51 -17.71 -1.15
CA LYS A 88 6.23 -18.00 -0.48
C LYS A 88 5.12 -17.09 -1.01
N LEU A 89 5.40 -15.81 -1.24
CA LEU A 89 4.43 -14.88 -1.85
C LEU A 89 4.08 -15.26 -3.28
N ALA A 90 5.05 -15.68 -4.09
CA ALA A 90 4.81 -16.17 -5.44
C ALA A 90 3.90 -17.41 -5.44
N ALA A 91 4.20 -18.40 -4.59
CA ALA A 91 3.41 -19.63 -4.46
C ALA A 91 1.97 -19.39 -3.96
N ILE A 92 1.76 -18.32 -3.18
CA ILE A 92 0.43 -17.85 -2.80
C ILE A 92 -0.29 -17.35 -4.07
N ARG A 93 0.35 -16.51 -4.88
CA ARG A 93 -0.25 -15.75 -6.00
C ARG A 93 -0.54 -16.55 -7.28
N VAL A 94 0.24 -17.59 -7.58
CA VAL A 94 0.16 -18.35 -8.85
C VAL A 94 -1.10 -19.18 -9.00
N CYS A 95 -1.85 -19.36 -7.91
CA CYS A 95 -3.09 -20.13 -7.92
C CYS A 95 -4.24 -19.53 -8.78
N ILE A 96 -4.05 -18.39 -9.46
CA ILE A 96 -5.17 -17.64 -10.08
C ILE A 96 -4.93 -17.12 -11.50
N GLU A 97 -3.71 -16.75 -11.91
CA GLU A 97 -3.48 -16.32 -13.30
C GLU A 97 -3.10 -17.52 -14.17
N ASP A 98 -4.02 -17.94 -15.06
CA ASP A 98 -3.84 -19.08 -15.99
C ASP A 98 -2.60 -18.98 -16.92
N CYS A 99 -1.82 -17.91 -16.82
CA CYS A 99 -0.73 -17.54 -17.73
C CYS A 99 0.63 -17.25 -17.06
N GLU A 100 0.72 -17.04 -15.74
CA GLU A 100 1.99 -16.73 -15.05
C GLU A 100 2.43 -17.93 -14.19
N THR A 101 3.68 -18.39 -14.34
CA THR A 101 4.22 -19.47 -13.49
C THR A 101 4.71 -18.94 -12.15
N GLU A 102 4.91 -19.82 -11.16
CA GLU A 102 5.51 -19.43 -9.87
C GLU A 102 6.90 -18.82 -10.01
N GLU A 103 7.68 -19.33 -10.96
CA GLU A 103 8.99 -18.80 -11.27
C GLU A 103 8.91 -17.39 -11.87
N ASP A 104 7.95 -17.14 -12.77
CA ASP A 104 7.72 -15.81 -13.35
C ASP A 104 7.29 -14.80 -12.28
N CYS A 105 6.32 -15.18 -11.42
CA CYS A 105 5.87 -14.33 -10.33
C CYS A 105 7.00 -14.06 -9.32
N PHE A 106 7.83 -15.06 -8.99
CA PHE A 106 8.97 -14.88 -8.10
C PHE A 106 10.01 -13.93 -8.69
N LYS A 107 10.35 -14.10 -9.97
CA LYS A 107 11.29 -13.22 -10.68
C LYS A 107 10.78 -11.77 -10.66
N ARG A 108 9.49 -11.58 -10.93
CA ARG A 108 8.83 -10.27 -10.90
C ARG A 108 8.90 -9.61 -9.52
N LEU A 109 8.60 -10.37 -8.46
CA LEU A 109 8.72 -9.89 -7.08
C LEU A 109 10.17 -9.56 -6.69
N LEU A 110 11.15 -10.28 -7.23
CA LEU A 110 12.56 -10.00 -7.02
C LEU A 110 12.98 -8.68 -7.69
N GLU A 111 12.53 -8.44 -8.92
CA GLU A 111 12.75 -7.15 -9.62
C GLU A 111 12.14 -5.97 -8.85
N ASP A 112 10.91 -6.14 -8.33
CA ASP A 112 10.27 -5.12 -7.49
C ASP A 112 11.02 -4.91 -6.17
N ALA A 113 11.56 -5.98 -5.56
CA ALA A 113 12.36 -5.87 -4.35
C ALA A 113 13.68 -5.10 -4.58
N GLU A 114 14.32 -5.27 -5.73
CA GLU A 114 15.54 -4.54 -6.08
C GLU A 114 15.26 -3.04 -6.23
N GLN A 115 14.14 -2.69 -6.86
CA GLN A 115 13.69 -1.30 -6.95
C GLN A 115 13.31 -0.74 -5.59
N PHE A 116 12.58 -1.50 -4.77
CA PHE A 116 12.25 -1.12 -3.41
C PHE A 116 13.53 -0.76 -2.64
N VAL A 117 14.56 -1.61 -2.66
CA VAL A 117 15.84 -1.36 -1.97
C VAL A 117 16.48 -0.06 -2.46
N LYS A 118 16.47 0.21 -3.77
CA LYS A 118 17.01 1.44 -4.34
C LYS A 118 16.29 2.68 -3.80
N ILE A 119 14.96 2.71 -3.89
CA ILE A 119 14.13 3.84 -3.43
C ILE A 119 14.23 3.99 -1.90
N TYR A 120 14.22 2.88 -1.17
CA TYR A 120 14.34 2.83 0.28
C TYR A 120 15.65 3.45 0.74
N ARG A 121 16.78 3.07 0.11
CA ARG A 121 18.09 3.68 0.35
C ARG A 121 18.11 5.17 0.04
N GLN A 122 17.52 5.59 -1.08
CA GLN A 122 17.45 6.99 -1.50
C GLN A 122 16.67 7.87 -0.51
N ARG A 123 15.60 7.33 0.08
CA ARG A 123 14.85 8.00 1.15
C ARG A 123 15.71 8.31 2.37
N GLY A 124 16.69 7.46 2.68
CA GLY A 124 17.65 7.69 3.76
C GLY A 124 17.10 7.51 5.18
N GLN A 125 15.86 7.03 5.34
CA GLN A 125 15.23 6.78 6.63
C GLN A 125 14.62 5.36 6.70
N ILE A 126 14.81 4.69 7.84
CA ILE A 126 14.19 3.39 8.14
C ILE A 126 12.70 3.62 8.41
N SER A 127 11.84 2.77 7.86
CA SER A 127 10.40 2.83 8.09
C SER A 127 10.06 2.68 9.57
N GLU A 128 9.02 3.38 10.01
CA GLU A 128 8.43 3.17 11.33
C GLU A 128 7.91 1.74 11.47
N SER A 129 7.84 1.27 12.71
CA SER A 129 7.32 -0.06 12.99
C SER A 129 5.81 -0.06 13.12
N CYS A 130 5.17 -1.02 12.46
CA CYS A 130 3.87 -1.49 12.89
C CYS A 130 4.17 -2.41 14.07
N ASP A 131 4.19 -1.82 15.27
CA ASP A 131 4.50 -2.54 16.53
C ASP A 131 3.61 -3.78 16.69
N ASP A 132 4.06 -4.75 17.50
CA ASP A 132 3.35 -6.02 17.75
C ASP A 132 1.89 -5.82 18.20
N ASP A 133 1.57 -4.66 18.78
CA ASP A 133 0.21 -4.28 19.18
C ASP A 133 -0.76 -4.11 17.99
N HIS A 134 -0.23 -4.08 16.76
CA HIS A 134 -0.96 -3.92 15.50
C HIS A 134 -0.86 -5.16 14.59
N ASP A 135 -0.54 -6.34 15.13
CA ASP A 135 -0.37 -7.58 14.34
C ASP A 135 -1.57 -7.92 13.44
N PHE A 136 -2.78 -7.57 13.86
CA PHE A 136 -4.02 -7.79 13.09
C PHE A 136 -4.10 -6.92 11.81
N TYR A 137 -3.28 -5.86 11.71
CA TYR A 137 -3.31 -4.90 10.60
C TYR A 137 -2.55 -5.39 9.36
N TRP A 138 -1.55 -6.25 9.58
CA TRP A 138 -0.69 -6.75 8.52
C TRP A 138 -1.48 -7.51 7.46
N GLY A 139 -1.31 -7.10 6.20
CA GLY A 139 -1.97 -7.71 5.05
C GLY A 139 -3.46 -7.41 4.94
N THR A 140 -3.99 -6.48 5.73
CA THR A 140 -5.38 -6.01 5.57
C THR A 140 -5.57 -5.33 4.22
N ARG A 141 -6.79 -5.38 3.69
CA ARG A 141 -7.15 -4.68 2.46
C ARG A 141 -6.78 -3.19 2.50
N GLN A 142 -7.00 -2.53 3.63
CA GLN A 142 -6.69 -1.11 3.80
C GLN A 142 -5.19 -0.82 3.69
N GLN A 143 -4.35 -1.63 4.36
CA GLN A 143 -2.89 -1.51 4.27
C GLN A 143 -2.42 -1.74 2.84
N MET A 144 -2.97 -2.77 2.18
CA MET A 144 -2.65 -3.06 0.78
C MET A 144 -3.12 -1.95 -0.18
N LEU A 145 -4.27 -1.32 0.09
CA LEU A 145 -4.75 -0.17 -0.67
C LEU A 145 -3.81 1.03 -0.51
N PHE A 146 -3.33 1.29 0.71
CA PHE A 146 -2.30 2.29 0.97
C PHE A 146 -1.04 2.01 0.14
N GLY A 147 -0.54 0.77 0.20
CA GLY A 147 0.63 0.35 -0.57
C GLY A 147 0.45 0.51 -2.07
N LYS A 148 -0.74 0.17 -2.60
CA LYS A 148 -1.10 0.36 -4.01
C LYS A 148 -1.00 1.82 -4.44
N VAL A 149 -1.54 2.73 -3.64
CA VAL A 149 -1.51 4.16 -3.96
C VAL A 149 -0.07 4.66 -4.02
N ILE A 150 0.81 4.20 -3.13
CA ILE A 150 2.23 4.55 -3.19
C ILE A 150 2.85 4.08 -4.51
N VAL A 151 2.77 2.79 -4.83
CA VAL A 151 3.49 2.24 -5.99
C VAL A 151 2.95 2.75 -7.33
N ASP A 152 1.66 3.06 -7.41
CA ASP A 152 1.04 3.65 -8.61
C ASP A 152 1.44 5.12 -8.84
N TRP A 153 1.86 5.83 -7.79
CA TRP A 153 2.14 7.28 -7.82
C TRP A 153 3.59 7.64 -7.52
N LEU A 154 4.46 6.65 -7.31
CA LEU A 154 5.89 6.91 -7.20
C LEU A 154 6.39 7.50 -8.53
N PRO A 155 7.07 8.65 -8.50
CA PRO A 155 7.51 9.35 -9.72
C PRO A 155 8.54 8.54 -10.50
N ASP A 156 9.23 7.63 -9.81
CA ASP A 156 10.28 6.77 -10.34
C ASP A 156 9.72 5.39 -10.72
N HIS A 157 8.79 5.35 -11.67
CA HIS A 157 8.82 4.24 -12.62
C HIS A 157 10.16 4.36 -13.35
N ILE A 158 11.18 3.73 -12.76
CA ILE A 158 12.57 3.79 -13.21
C ILE A 158 12.60 3.51 -14.70
N GLU A 159 13.43 4.27 -15.44
CA GLU A 159 13.71 4.00 -16.85
C GLU A 159 13.80 2.49 -17.09
N ASN A 160 12.91 1.96 -17.94
CA ASN A 160 12.72 0.54 -18.31
C ASN A 160 11.69 -0.29 -17.55
N GLN A 161 10.85 0.30 -16.67
CA GLN A 161 9.68 -0.41 -16.16
C GLN A 161 8.40 -0.03 -16.90
N SER A 162 7.69 -1.06 -17.37
CA SER A 162 6.39 -0.92 -18.02
C SER A 162 5.21 -0.94 -17.03
N ARG A 163 5.48 -1.11 -15.72
CA ARG A 163 4.45 -1.32 -14.69
C ARG A 163 4.88 -0.77 -13.32
N PRO A 164 3.90 -0.41 -12.44
CA PRO A 164 4.14 -0.21 -11.02
C PRO A 164 4.72 -1.44 -10.32
N MET A 165 5.40 -1.24 -9.19
CA MET A 165 5.78 -2.33 -8.29
C MET A 165 4.56 -2.96 -7.64
N ASP A 166 4.75 -4.17 -7.10
CA ASP A 166 3.74 -4.78 -6.28
C ASP A 166 3.36 -3.94 -5.03
N PRO A 167 2.05 -3.81 -4.70
CA PRO A 167 1.57 -3.07 -3.53
C PRO A 167 2.22 -3.46 -2.19
N ILE A 168 2.72 -4.70 -2.03
CA ILE A 168 3.43 -5.10 -0.80
C ILE A 168 4.66 -4.20 -0.54
N PHE A 169 5.36 -3.76 -1.59
CA PHE A 169 6.52 -2.89 -1.43
C PHE A 169 6.09 -1.47 -1.05
N GLY A 170 4.90 -1.04 -1.50
CA GLY A 170 4.23 0.16 -1.00
C GLY A 170 3.97 0.10 0.51
N VAL A 171 3.52 -1.05 1.02
CA VAL A 171 3.32 -1.27 2.46
C VAL A 171 4.64 -1.16 3.23
N LEU A 172 5.71 -1.79 2.74
CA LEU A 172 7.01 -1.82 3.42
C LEU A 172 7.68 -0.43 3.52
N PHE A 173 7.28 0.52 2.67
CA PHE A 173 7.70 1.92 2.80
C PHE A 173 7.14 2.62 4.03
N ASN A 174 5.95 2.24 4.50
CA ASN A 174 5.35 2.78 5.72
C ASN A 174 4.33 1.78 6.30
N PRO A 175 4.77 0.82 7.12
CA PRO A 175 3.92 -0.25 7.66
C PRO A 175 2.64 0.18 8.37
N THR A 176 2.63 1.35 9.01
CA THR A 176 1.46 1.90 9.73
C THR A 176 0.52 2.72 8.84
N GLY A 177 0.90 2.95 7.59
CA GLY A 177 0.19 3.80 6.66
C GLY A 177 -1.20 3.27 6.34
N GLY A 178 -2.20 4.16 6.40
CA GLY A 178 -3.60 3.83 6.18
C GLY A 178 -4.34 3.49 7.47
N LEU A 179 -3.71 3.42 8.65
CA LEU A 179 -4.44 3.29 9.91
C LEU A 179 -5.35 4.50 10.16
N VAL A 180 -6.63 4.26 10.49
CA VAL A 180 -7.55 5.29 10.94
C VAL A 180 -7.15 5.79 12.33
N GLY A 181 -6.62 7.02 12.37
CA GLY A 181 -6.22 7.69 13.60
C GLY A 181 -4.71 7.75 13.79
N PRO A 182 -4.22 8.46 14.83
CA PRO A 182 -2.83 8.38 15.25
C PRO A 182 -2.46 6.91 15.49
N GLY A 183 -1.27 6.52 15.04
CA GLY A 183 -0.78 5.13 15.04
C GLY A 183 -0.82 4.40 16.38
N ASP A 184 -1.05 5.10 17.50
CA ASP A 184 -1.13 4.50 18.84
C ASP A 184 -2.58 4.36 19.38
N LEU A 185 -3.60 4.82 18.63
CA LEU A 185 -4.99 4.85 19.08
C LEU A 185 -5.83 3.73 18.48
N GLN A 186 -5.47 2.50 18.79
CA GLN A 186 -6.15 1.27 18.35
C GLN A 186 -7.68 1.30 18.53
N TRP A 187 -8.15 1.86 19.65
CA TRP A 187 -9.58 1.94 19.95
C TRP A 187 -10.35 2.82 18.96
N MET A 188 -9.73 3.89 18.46
CA MET A 188 -10.36 4.81 17.52
C MET A 188 -10.44 4.18 16.13
N HIS A 189 -9.38 3.45 15.75
CA HIS A 189 -9.40 2.62 14.55
C HIS A 189 -10.56 1.61 14.64
N ASN A 190 -10.61 0.81 15.71
CA ASN A 190 -11.64 -0.21 15.91
C ASN A 190 -13.08 0.33 15.90
N ALA A 191 -13.28 1.58 16.33
CA ALA A 191 -14.59 2.21 16.40
C ALA A 191 -15.08 2.79 15.07
N LEU A 192 -14.16 3.22 14.20
CA LEU A 192 -14.48 3.95 12.96
C LEU A 192 -14.25 3.12 11.69
N TYR A 193 -13.50 2.03 11.79
CA TYR A 193 -13.11 1.21 10.66
C TYR A 193 -14.22 0.28 10.17
N ASP A 194 -14.35 0.26 8.85
CA ASP A 194 -15.19 -0.62 8.05
C ASP A 194 -14.41 -0.88 6.76
N ASP A 195 -14.08 -2.14 6.45
CA ASP A 195 -13.16 -2.55 5.37
C ASP A 195 -13.51 -1.99 3.99
N LEU A 196 -14.79 -1.76 3.76
CA LEU A 196 -15.33 -1.17 2.52
C LEU A 196 -15.97 0.21 2.75
N GLY A 197 -15.82 0.75 3.96
CA GLY A 197 -16.40 2.02 4.36
C GLY A 197 -15.56 3.23 3.95
N PRO A 198 -16.16 4.44 3.97
CA PRO A 198 -15.48 5.68 3.58
C PRO A 198 -14.19 5.96 4.35
N PHE A 199 -14.10 5.54 5.62
CA PHE A 199 -12.90 5.74 6.45
C PHE A 199 -11.72 4.90 5.96
N ALA A 200 -11.94 3.65 5.53
CA ALA A 200 -10.87 2.78 5.03
C ALA A 200 -10.21 3.34 3.77
N TYR A 201 -11.02 3.71 2.77
CA TYR A 201 -10.51 4.32 1.55
C TYR A 201 -9.87 5.69 1.80
N HIS A 202 -10.52 6.52 2.63
CA HIS A 202 -10.00 7.84 2.92
C HIS A 202 -8.63 7.79 3.58
N SER A 203 -8.49 7.02 4.67
CA SER A 203 -7.22 6.91 5.41
C SER A 203 -6.10 6.34 4.55
N ALA A 204 -6.35 5.25 3.83
CA ALA A 204 -5.36 4.65 2.93
C ALA A 204 -4.84 5.65 1.89
N VAL A 205 -5.73 6.35 1.18
CA VAL A 205 -5.35 7.31 0.14
C VAL A 205 -4.73 8.59 0.72
N HIS A 206 -5.29 9.09 1.82
CA HIS A 206 -4.79 10.28 2.51
C HIS A 206 -3.36 10.09 3.00
N ASP A 207 -3.10 8.97 3.67
CA ASP A 207 -1.78 8.68 4.22
C ASP A 207 -0.78 8.37 3.12
N ALA A 208 -1.19 7.67 2.05
CA ALA A 208 -0.30 7.37 0.93
C ALA A 208 0.14 8.64 0.21
N PHE A 209 -0.79 9.55 -0.09
CA PHE A 209 -0.44 10.82 -0.72
C PHE A 209 0.36 11.74 0.21
N GLY A 210 0.06 11.73 1.51
CA GLY A 210 0.88 12.42 2.52
C GLY A 210 2.30 11.87 2.58
N TYR A 211 2.45 10.54 2.55
CA TYR A 211 3.74 9.85 2.51
C TYR A 211 4.54 10.23 1.26
N LEU A 212 3.93 10.14 0.07
CA LEU A 212 4.53 10.48 -1.22
C LEU A 212 5.01 11.93 -1.25
N LYS A 213 4.19 12.86 -0.72
CA LYS A 213 4.55 14.28 -0.66
C LYS A 213 5.72 14.53 0.27
N THR A 214 5.72 13.89 1.44
CA THR A 214 6.72 14.09 2.50
C THR A 214 8.06 13.46 2.16
N ASN A 215 8.05 12.23 1.65
CA ASN A 215 9.27 11.41 1.49
C ASN A 215 9.83 11.45 0.07
N HIS A 216 8.98 11.71 -0.93
CA HIS A 216 9.35 11.63 -2.34
C HIS A 216 9.10 12.95 -3.10
N ASN A 217 8.59 13.99 -2.42
CA ASN A 217 8.19 15.26 -3.02
C ASN A 217 7.32 15.06 -4.28
N SER A 218 6.37 14.13 -4.19
CA SER A 218 5.53 13.65 -5.28
C SER A 218 4.07 13.48 -4.84
N GLY A 219 3.16 13.37 -5.80
CA GLY A 219 1.73 13.23 -5.55
C GLY A 219 1.07 14.49 -4.96
N PRO A 220 -0.25 14.41 -4.71
CA PRO A 220 -1.08 15.56 -4.37
C PRO A 220 -1.06 15.93 -2.87
N GLY A 221 -0.39 15.14 -2.01
CA GLY A 221 -0.32 15.37 -0.56
C GLY A 221 -1.62 15.07 0.20
N TYR A 222 -1.64 15.40 1.50
CA TYR A 222 -2.77 15.09 2.38
C TYR A 222 -4.08 15.75 1.94
N CYS A 223 -4.00 16.91 1.29
CA CYS A 223 -5.14 17.63 0.75
C CYS A 223 -5.39 17.29 -0.73
N TYR A 224 -5.45 16.00 -1.06
CA TYR A 224 -5.46 15.51 -2.44
C TYR A 224 -6.65 15.94 -3.31
N LEU A 225 -7.72 16.45 -2.69
CA LEU A 225 -8.86 17.05 -3.39
C LEU A 225 -8.78 18.58 -3.51
N ASN A 226 -7.66 19.18 -3.08
CA ASN A 226 -7.42 20.62 -2.97
C ASN A 226 -8.56 21.36 -2.24
N LYS A 227 -9.06 20.74 -1.17
CA LYS A 227 -10.19 21.23 -0.37
C LYS A 227 -9.89 21.00 1.10
N GLY A 228 -9.36 22.00 1.79
CA GLY A 228 -9.01 21.88 3.21
C GLY A 228 -8.70 23.23 3.82
N ILE A 229 -8.83 23.32 5.15
CA ILE A 229 -8.41 24.49 5.93
C ILE A 229 -6.89 24.43 6.19
N PHE A 230 -6.36 23.21 6.36
CA PHE A 230 -4.93 22.93 6.42
C PHE A 230 -4.40 22.57 5.03
N GLY A 231 -3.13 22.92 4.77
CA GLY A 231 -2.44 22.63 3.51
C GLY A 231 -2.14 21.15 3.32
N ASP A 232 -1.61 20.80 2.14
CA ASP A 232 -1.24 19.45 1.72
C ASP A 232 -0.10 18.80 2.52
N TRP A 233 0.64 19.60 3.30
CA TRP A 233 1.73 19.20 4.18
C TRP A 233 1.28 18.74 5.58
N SER A 234 0.00 18.92 5.93
CA SER A 234 -0.50 18.61 7.27
C SER A 234 -1.33 17.33 7.25
N PRO A 235 -1.13 16.39 8.20
CA PRO A 235 -1.98 15.20 8.35
C PRO A 235 -3.44 15.52 8.73
N PHE A 236 -3.73 16.78 9.08
CA PHE A 236 -5.11 17.27 9.28
C PHE A 236 -5.73 17.88 8.01
N GLY A 237 -4.94 18.04 6.95
CA GLY A 237 -5.40 18.51 5.63
C GLY A 237 -6.35 17.52 4.99
N GLY A 238 -7.38 18.01 4.29
CA GLY A 238 -8.26 17.13 3.49
C GLY A 238 -9.16 16.15 4.26
N GLN A 239 -9.09 16.04 5.60
CA GLN A 239 -9.84 15.05 6.39
C GLN A 239 -11.36 15.09 6.13
N LEU A 240 -11.99 16.25 6.34
CA LEU A 240 -13.45 16.39 6.15
C LEU A 240 -13.88 16.29 4.69
N SER A 241 -13.08 16.82 3.76
CA SER A 241 -13.42 16.83 2.34
C SER A 241 -13.22 15.45 1.71
N GLY A 242 -12.14 14.75 2.07
CA GLY A 242 -11.86 13.38 1.69
C GLY A 242 -12.94 12.43 2.20
N LEU A 243 -13.29 12.49 3.49
CA LEU A 243 -14.35 11.64 4.04
C LEU A 243 -15.71 11.89 3.37
N ARG A 244 -16.06 13.16 3.10
CA ARG A 244 -17.29 13.50 2.35
C ARG A 244 -17.25 12.96 0.92
N TYR A 245 -16.11 13.06 0.25
CA TYR A 245 -15.91 12.54 -1.09
C TYR A 245 -16.11 11.03 -1.14
N TRP A 246 -15.45 10.26 -0.28
CA TRP A 246 -15.59 8.81 -0.25
C TRP A 246 -17.01 8.36 0.11
N LYS A 247 -17.72 9.09 0.97
CA LYS A 247 -19.16 8.86 1.20
C LYS A 247 -19.98 9.01 -0.09
N GLN A 248 -19.68 10.01 -0.91
CA GLN A 248 -20.39 10.23 -2.18
C GLN A 248 -20.05 9.15 -3.21
N VAL A 249 -18.76 8.85 -3.38
CA VAL A 249 -18.29 7.81 -4.30
C VAL A 249 -18.90 6.46 -3.96
N LEU A 250 -18.83 6.04 -2.70
CA LEU A 250 -19.35 4.72 -2.28
C LEU A 250 -20.88 4.66 -2.29
N ALA A 251 -21.59 5.78 -2.16
CA ALA A 251 -23.06 5.81 -2.27
C ALA A 251 -23.56 5.54 -3.69
N VAL A 252 -22.74 5.84 -4.71
CA VAL A 252 -23.10 5.66 -6.13
C VAL A 252 -22.35 4.52 -6.80
N ALA A 253 -21.22 4.09 -6.23
CA ALA A 253 -20.46 2.95 -6.70
C ALA A 253 -21.29 1.68 -6.48
N LYS A 254 -21.54 0.96 -7.57
CA LYS A 254 -22.06 -0.40 -7.50
C LYS A 254 -20.87 -1.35 -7.46
N PRO A 255 -20.89 -2.41 -6.62
CA PRO A 255 -19.94 -3.49 -6.75
C PRO A 255 -20.07 -4.04 -8.17
N ASP A 256 -19.05 -3.82 -8.98
CA ASP A 256 -18.94 -4.48 -10.27
C ASP A 256 -18.40 -5.88 -9.96
N GLU A 257 -19.22 -6.91 -10.15
CA GLU A 257 -18.84 -8.30 -9.87
C GLU A 257 -17.52 -8.67 -10.58
N ALA A 258 -17.28 -8.12 -11.78
CA ALA A 258 -16.03 -8.30 -12.50
C ALA A 258 -14.83 -7.55 -11.88
N LYS A 259 -15.05 -6.48 -11.09
CA LYS A 259 -13.99 -5.84 -10.29
C LYS A 259 -13.76 -6.55 -8.96
N LEU A 260 -14.80 -7.15 -8.38
CA LEU A 260 -14.68 -7.98 -7.18
C LEU A 260 -13.88 -9.26 -7.44
N GLU A 261 -13.91 -9.76 -8.68
CA GLU A 261 -13.09 -10.89 -9.13
C GLU A 261 -11.69 -10.48 -9.63
N ARG A 262 -11.47 -9.18 -9.93
CA ARG A 262 -10.14 -8.66 -10.29
C ARG A 262 -9.33 -8.40 -9.03
N PHE A 263 -8.50 -9.37 -8.70
CA PHE A 263 -7.34 -9.12 -7.87
C PHE A 263 -6.42 -8.14 -8.61
N VAL A 264 -6.07 -7.01 -7.97
CA VAL A 264 -5.10 -6.11 -8.57
C VAL A 264 -3.72 -6.73 -8.45
N LEU A 265 -3.28 -7.26 -9.59
CA LEU A 265 -1.98 -7.79 -9.89
C LEU A 265 -1.51 -7.04 -11.13
N ARG A 266 -0.71 -6.00 -10.91
CA ARG A 266 0.13 -5.39 -11.94
C ARG A 266 1.44 -5.02 -11.26
#